data_AF-A0A263D5B8-F1
#
_entry.id   AF-A0A263D5B8-F1
#
_cell.length_a   1.000
_cell.length_b   1.000
_cell.length_c   1.000
_cell.angle_alpha   90.00
_cell.angle_beta   90.00
_cell.angle_gamma   90.00
#
_symmetry.space_group_name_H-M   'P 1'
#
loop_
_entity.id
_entity.type
_entity.pdbx_description
1 polymer ?
#
loop_
_entity_poly.entity_id
_entity_poly.type
_entity_poly.pdbx_seq_one_letter_code
_entity_poly.pdbx_strand_id
1 'polypeptide(L)'
;MSGQEDLFGNSIDITADTTESTVKTTNDMGLIEHVIGIASASGYVLVGTGEKVFRKISNDQIEGTPAYEADAVHQLITRKWLKVGGTHVYRCGGREGPARSVLVPRSTKEKAHRWRALKPLTGSARLRKAG
;
A
#
# COMPACT_ATOMS: atom_id res chain seq x y z
N MET A 1 -19.50 -1.43 41.70
CA MET A 1 -19.00 -2.10 40.48
C MET A 1 -19.74 -1.47 39.33
N SER A 2 -19.15 -0.45 38.70
CA SER A 2 -19.84 0.37 37.69
C SER A 2 -19.51 -0.19 36.31
N GLY A 3 -20.50 -0.78 35.63
CA GLY A 3 -20.41 -1.16 34.23
C GLY A 3 -20.50 0.08 33.33
N GLN A 4 -19.80 0.08 32.21
CA GLN A 4 -19.94 1.15 31.22
C GLN A 4 -21.28 1.00 30.49
N GLU A 5 -22.08 2.06 30.53
CA GLU A 5 -23.34 2.20 29.79
C GLU A 5 -23.09 3.03 28.53
N ASP A 6 -23.74 2.68 27.42
CA ASP A 6 -23.71 3.47 26.19
C ASP A 6 -24.46 4.80 26.37
N LEU A 7 -24.28 5.75 25.45
CA LEU A 7 -24.92 7.08 25.41
C LEU A 7 -26.46 7.05 25.43
N PHE A 8 -27.06 5.87 25.31
CA PHE A 8 -28.50 5.63 25.36
C PHE A 8 -28.95 4.74 26.53
N GLY A 9 -28.06 4.47 27.51
CA GLY A 9 -28.40 3.77 28.76
C GLY A 9 -28.44 2.24 28.65
N ASN A 10 -27.84 1.66 27.62
CA ASN A 10 -27.72 0.20 27.50
C ASN A 10 -26.39 -0.27 28.08
N SER A 11 -26.42 -1.30 28.92
CA SER A 11 -25.22 -1.93 29.48
C SER A 11 -24.44 -2.62 28.35
N ILE A 12 -23.18 -2.22 28.15
CA ILE A 12 -22.34 -2.74 27.08
C ILE A 12 -21.48 -3.89 27.63
N ASP A 13 -21.78 -5.13 27.24
CA ASP A 13 -20.83 -6.24 27.40
C ASP A 13 -19.75 -6.07 26.34
N ILE A 14 -18.62 -5.46 26.70
CA ILE A 14 -17.43 -5.37 25.84
C ILE A 14 -16.79 -6.76 25.80
N THR A 15 -17.41 -7.68 25.07
CA THR A 15 -16.76 -8.91 24.65
C THR A 15 -15.69 -8.48 23.65
N ALA A 16 -14.43 -8.49 24.10
CA ALA A 16 -13.26 -8.19 23.29
C ALA A 16 -13.08 -9.28 22.22
N ASP A 17 -13.95 -9.26 21.22
CA ASP A 17 -13.80 -10.03 20.00
C ASP A 17 -13.58 -9.03 18.87
N THR A 18 -12.31 -8.73 18.61
CA THR A 18 -11.70 -8.70 17.28
C THR A 18 -10.27 -8.21 17.49
N THR A 19 -9.31 -9.12 17.35
CA THR A 19 -7.90 -8.77 17.19
C THR A 19 -7.74 -8.15 15.79
N GLU A 20 -8.27 -6.94 15.60
CA GLU A 20 -8.01 -6.16 14.40
C GLU A 20 -6.54 -5.79 14.45
N SER A 21 -5.73 -6.58 13.73
CA SER A 21 -4.35 -6.25 13.45
C SER A 21 -4.33 -4.80 12.99
N THR A 22 -3.67 -3.95 13.75
CA THR A 22 -3.57 -2.50 13.57
C THR A 22 -2.70 -2.22 12.35
N VAL A 23 -3.10 -2.71 11.17
CA VAL A 23 -2.48 -2.38 9.91
C VAL A 23 -2.80 -0.92 9.71
N LYS A 24 -1.83 -0.06 10.00
CA LYS A 24 -1.91 1.38 9.89
C LYS A 24 -2.30 1.71 8.45
N THR A 25 -3.61 1.87 8.23
CA THR A 25 -4.16 2.11 6.92
C THR A 25 -3.70 3.49 6.50
N THR A 26 -2.77 3.54 5.56
CA THR A 26 -2.22 4.79 5.07
C THR A 26 -3.17 5.38 4.04
N ASN A 27 -3.61 6.62 4.27
CA ASN A 27 -4.45 7.39 3.34
C ASN A 27 -3.63 8.51 2.66
N ASP A 28 -2.31 8.39 2.67
CA ASP A 28 -1.42 9.32 1.97
C ASP A 28 -1.42 8.98 0.47
N MET A 29 -2.09 9.82 -0.32
CA MET A 29 -2.17 9.65 -1.77
C MET A 29 -0.80 9.76 -2.45
N GLY A 30 0.11 10.59 -1.92
CA GLY A 30 1.45 10.73 -2.44
C GLY A 30 2.26 9.44 -2.26
N LEU A 31 2.13 8.81 -1.08
CA LEU A 31 2.73 7.50 -0.83
C LEU A 31 2.15 6.41 -1.74
N ILE A 32 0.83 6.39 -1.91
CA ILE A 32 0.16 5.41 -2.80
C ILE A 32 0.65 5.57 -4.23
N GLU A 33 0.73 6.80 -4.74
CA GLU A 33 1.25 7.06 -6.08
C GLU A 33 2.72 6.64 -6.21
N HIS A 34 3.54 6.92 -5.19
CA HIS A 34 4.94 6.54 -5.14
C HIS A 34 5.10 5.01 -5.22
N VAL A 35 4.37 4.27 -4.39
CA VAL A 35 4.37 2.80 -4.39
C VAL A 35 3.91 2.24 -5.74
N ILE A 36 2.82 2.75 -6.31
CA ILE A 36 2.36 2.29 -7.64
C ILE A 36 3.41 2.61 -8.72
N GLY A 37 4.08 3.76 -8.61
CA GLY A 37 5.18 4.16 -9.49
C GLY A 37 6.35 3.18 -9.44
N ILE A 38 6.85 2.88 -8.24
CA ILE A 38 7.93 1.91 -8.03
C ILE A 38 7.52 0.51 -8.49
N ALA A 39 6.32 0.06 -8.11
CA ALA A 39 5.78 -1.23 -8.49
C ALA A 39 5.68 -1.39 -10.02
N SER A 40 5.43 -0.29 -10.73
CA SER A 40 5.34 -0.29 -12.20
C SER A 40 6.70 -0.24 -12.90
N ALA A 41 7.70 0.40 -12.29
CA ALA A 41 9.02 0.60 -12.87
C ALA A 41 9.98 -0.56 -12.55
N SER A 42 10.20 -0.83 -11.27
CA SER A 42 11.15 -1.84 -10.80
C SER A 42 10.47 -3.07 -10.21
N GLY A 43 9.33 -2.88 -9.54
CA GLY A 43 8.56 -3.95 -8.90
C GLY A 43 8.93 -4.18 -7.43
N TYR A 44 8.00 -4.84 -6.72
CA TYR A 44 8.21 -5.33 -5.36
C TYR A 44 8.18 -6.85 -5.33
N VAL A 45 8.73 -7.41 -4.26
CA VAL A 45 8.66 -8.84 -3.96
C VAL A 45 8.30 -9.07 -2.50
N LEU A 46 7.66 -10.19 -2.21
CA LEU A 46 7.32 -10.64 -0.86
C LEU A 46 8.20 -11.85 -0.51
N VAL A 47 8.97 -11.75 0.56
CA VAL A 47 9.91 -12.80 0.99
C VAL A 47 9.40 -13.48 2.26
N GLY A 48 9.38 -14.82 2.24
CA GLY A 48 9.09 -15.66 3.40
C GLY A 48 7.61 -15.70 3.82
N THR A 49 7.35 -16.40 4.92
CA THR A 49 6.00 -16.61 5.48
C THR A 49 5.40 -15.35 6.10
N GLY A 50 6.25 -14.43 6.57
CA GLY A 50 5.83 -13.12 7.05
C GLY A 50 5.60 -12.09 5.94
N GLU A 51 5.61 -12.52 4.67
CA GLU A 51 5.38 -11.68 3.47
C GLU A 51 6.15 -10.34 3.49
N LYS A 52 7.40 -10.34 3.95
CA LYS A 52 8.18 -9.10 4.06
C LYS A 52 8.38 -8.48 2.67
N VAL A 53 8.05 -7.20 2.54
CA VAL A 53 8.19 -6.46 1.28
C VAL A 53 9.64 -6.04 1.06
N PHE A 54 10.14 -6.34 -0.14
CA PHE A 54 11.42 -5.86 -0.64
C PHE A 54 11.22 -5.21 -2.00
N ARG A 55 12.06 -4.23 -2.31
CA ARG A 55 12.09 -3.59 -3.62
C ARG A 55 13.05 -4.36 -4.53
N LYS A 56 12.64 -4.56 -5.78
CA LYS A 56 13.51 -5.13 -6.80
C LYS A 56 14.44 -4.04 -7.35
N ILE A 57 15.76 -4.25 -7.29
CA ILE A 57 16.77 -3.35 -7.87
C ILE A 57 17.23 -3.86 -9.23
N SER A 58 17.41 -5.17 -9.35
CA SER A 58 17.87 -5.84 -10.58
C SER A 58 17.11 -7.15 -10.77
N ASN A 59 17.43 -7.94 -11.80
CA ASN A 59 16.67 -9.15 -12.13
C ASN A 59 16.57 -10.15 -10.98
N ASP A 60 17.66 -10.30 -10.24
CA ASP A 60 17.85 -11.23 -9.13
C ASP A 60 18.14 -10.52 -7.80
N GLN A 61 18.39 -9.21 -7.78
CA GLN A 61 18.75 -8.48 -6.56
C GLN A 61 17.60 -7.66 -5.99
N ILE A 62 17.42 -7.77 -4.66
CA ILE A 62 16.38 -7.07 -3.90
C ILE A 62 16.97 -6.33 -2.70
N GLU A 63 16.29 -5.27 -2.26
CA GLU A 63 16.67 -4.43 -1.12
C GLU A 63 15.50 -4.23 -0.16
N GLY A 64 15.82 -4.05 1.12
CA GLY A 64 14.84 -3.84 2.18
C GLY A 64 14.02 -2.57 1.95
N THR A 65 12.71 -2.69 2.08
CA THR A 65 11.77 -1.57 1.99
C THR A 65 11.48 -1.02 3.38
N PRO A 66 11.39 0.33 3.55
CA PRO A 66 10.97 0.92 4.82
C PRO A 66 9.59 0.44 5.26
N ALA A 67 9.35 0.34 6.58
CA ALA A 67 8.11 -0.21 7.12
C ALA A 67 6.83 0.50 6.61
N TYR A 68 6.85 1.84 6.54
CA TYR A 68 5.70 2.62 6.06
C TYR A 68 5.33 2.30 4.60
N GLU A 69 6.33 1.97 3.77
CA GLU A 69 6.14 1.63 2.36
C GLU A 69 5.70 0.17 2.22
N ALA A 70 6.24 -0.72 3.05
CA ALA A 70 5.79 -2.11 3.14
C ALA A 70 4.30 -2.20 3.54
N ASP A 71 3.88 -1.45 4.55
CA ASP A 71 2.48 -1.39 4.99
C ASP A 71 1.55 -0.92 3.87
N ALA A 72 1.97 0.10 3.11
CA ALA A 72 1.23 0.59 1.96
C ALA A 72 1.13 -0.46 0.84
N VAL A 73 2.20 -1.21 0.57
CA VAL A 73 2.18 -2.33 -0.39
C VAL A 73 1.20 -3.41 0.07
N HIS A 74 1.24 -3.83 1.33
CA HIS A 74 0.29 -4.81 1.88
C HIS A 74 -1.15 -4.31 1.75
N GLN A 75 -1.43 -3.06 2.10
CA GLN A 75 -2.75 -2.46 1.95
C GLN A 75 -3.22 -2.47 0.49
N LEU A 76 -2.34 -2.15 -0.47
CA LEU A 76 -2.67 -2.16 -1.89
C LEU A 76 -2.92 -3.57 -2.43
N ILE A 77 -2.21 -4.58 -1.91
CA ILE A 77 -2.48 -5.99 -2.22
C ILE A 77 -3.86 -6.39 -1.68
N THR A 78 -4.14 -6.10 -0.41
CA THR A 78 -5.43 -6.40 0.24
C THR A 78 -6.60 -5.73 -0.50
N ARG A 79 -6.41 -4.50 -0.96
CA ARG A 79 -7.41 -3.75 -1.74
C ARG A 79 -7.44 -4.12 -3.23
N LYS A 80 -6.67 -5.12 -3.67
CA LYS A 80 -6.58 -5.60 -5.06
C LYS A 80 -6.09 -4.55 -6.08
N TRP A 81 -5.37 -3.53 -5.60
CA TRP A 81 -4.64 -2.59 -6.45
C TRP A 81 -3.35 -3.22 -6.96
N LEU A 82 -2.74 -4.08 -6.15
CA LEU A 82 -1.60 -4.91 -6.53
C LEU A 82 -2.00 -6.39 -6.48
N LYS A 83 -1.31 -7.22 -7.26
CA LYS A 83 -1.53 -8.67 -7.29
C LYS A 83 -0.24 -9.40 -7.01
N VAL A 84 -0.28 -10.39 -6.12
CA VAL A 84 0.86 -11.28 -5.92
C VAL A 84 0.95 -12.26 -7.10
N GLY A 85 2.08 -12.26 -7.75
CA GLY A 85 2.44 -13.11 -8.89
C GLY A 85 3.17 -14.39 -8.47
N GLY A 86 3.97 -14.90 -9.41
CA GLY A 86 4.72 -16.14 -9.25
C GLY A 86 5.89 -16.02 -8.28
N THR A 87 6.37 -17.17 -7.83
CA THR A 87 7.54 -17.31 -6.97
C THR A 87 8.81 -17.41 -7.81
N HIS A 88 9.81 -16.60 -7.45
CA HIS A 88 11.15 -16.60 -8.06
C HIS A 88 12.21 -16.55 -6.97
N VAL A 89 13.44 -16.94 -7.28
CA VAL A 89 14.56 -16.86 -6.34
C VAL A 89 15.22 -15.49 -6.48
N TYR A 90 15.44 -14.81 -5.36
CA TYR A 90 16.12 -13.52 -5.30
C TYR A 90 17.23 -13.54 -4.28
N ARG A 91 18.22 -12.67 -4.49
CA ARG A 91 19.38 -12.45 -3.63
C ARG A 91 19.22 -11.14 -2.85
N CYS A 92 19.35 -11.24 -1.53
CA CYS A 92 19.31 -10.12 -0.59
C CYS A 92 20.49 -10.23 0.39
N GLY A 93 21.42 -9.27 0.37
CA GLY A 93 22.52 -9.22 1.35
C GLY A 93 23.36 -10.51 1.44
N GLY A 94 23.61 -11.17 0.31
CA GLY A 94 24.38 -12.43 0.26
C GLY A 94 23.59 -13.70 0.58
N ARG A 95 22.29 -13.62 0.84
CA ARG A 95 21.39 -14.77 0.99
C ARG A 95 20.46 -14.88 -0.21
N GLU A 96 20.18 -16.10 -0.65
CA GLU A 96 19.20 -16.40 -1.69
C GLU A 96 17.98 -17.09 -1.09
N GLY A 97 16.81 -16.77 -1.61
CA GLY A 97 15.58 -17.40 -1.16
C GLY A 97 14.40 -17.18 -2.11
N PRO A 98 13.34 -18.00 -1.95
CA PRO A 98 12.13 -17.84 -2.72
C PRO A 98 11.36 -16.58 -2.28
N ALA A 99 10.94 -15.78 -3.25
CA ALA A 99 10.08 -14.61 -3.06
C ALA A 99 8.97 -14.56 -4.12
N ARG A 100 7.82 -14.03 -3.75
CA ARG A 100 6.68 -13.85 -4.66
C ARG A 100 6.74 -12.47 -5.27
N SER A 101 6.62 -12.39 -6.60
CA SER A 101 6.58 -11.11 -7.30
C SER A 101 5.30 -10.34 -6.99
N VAL A 102 5.37 -9.01 -6.97
CA VAL A 102 4.19 -8.13 -6.87
C VAL A 102 3.99 -7.44 -8.22
N LEU A 103 2.81 -7.64 -8.79
CA LEU A 103 2.43 -7.17 -10.11
C LEU A 103 1.42 -6.04 -10.00
N VAL A 104 1.52 -5.08 -10.92
CA VAL A 104 0.52 -4.02 -11.10
C VAL A 104 -0.45 -4.45 -12.20
N PRO A 105 -1.72 -4.77 -11.88
CA PRO A 105 -2.74 -5.08 -12.86
C PRO A 105 -2.94 -3.93 -13.86
N ARG A 106 -3.36 -4.26 -15.09
CA ARG A 106 -3.66 -3.26 -16.12
C ARG A 106 -4.70 -2.23 -15.66
N SER A 107 -5.75 -2.67 -14.97
CA SER A 107 -6.78 -1.81 -14.40
C SER A 107 -6.21 -0.77 -13.43
N THR A 108 -5.23 -1.16 -12.60
CA THR A 108 -4.53 -0.24 -11.70
C THR A 108 -3.67 0.75 -12.46
N LYS A 109 -2.94 0.31 -13.50
CA LYS A 109 -2.15 1.21 -14.36
C LYS A 109 -3.04 2.26 -15.02
N GLU A 110 -4.19 1.86 -15.55
CA GLU A 110 -5.15 2.77 -16.19
C GLU A 110 -5.77 3.76 -15.19
N LYS A 111 -6.05 3.33 -13.95
CA LYS A 111 -6.51 4.23 -12.88
C LYS A 111 -5.43 5.24 -12.49
N ALA A 112 -4.19 4.77 -12.26
CA ALA A 112 -3.06 5.63 -11.93
C ALA A 112 -2.77 6.64 -13.05
N HIS A 113 -2.85 6.22 -14.32
CA HIS A 113 -2.72 7.11 -15.47
C HIS A 113 -3.81 8.19 -15.49
N ARG A 114 -5.08 7.80 -15.28
CA ARG A 114 -6.20 8.75 -15.20
C ARG A 114 -6.01 9.74 -14.05
N TRP A 115 -5.57 9.27 -12.89
CA TRP A 115 -5.30 10.14 -11.75
C TRP A 115 -4.20 11.16 -12.03
N ARG A 116 -3.10 10.75 -12.69
CA ARG A 116 -2.05 11.68 -13.13
C ARG A 116 -2.52 12.69 -14.16
N ALA A 117 -3.45 12.29 -15.03
CA ALA A 117 -4.05 13.17 -16.01
C ALA A 117 -4.99 14.20 -15.38
N LEU A 118 -5.57 13.90 -14.22
CA LEU A 118 -6.43 14.79 -13.43
C LEU A 118 -5.62 15.84 -12.65
N LYS A 119 -4.52 16.35 -13.20
CA LYS A 119 -3.71 17.40 -12.55
C LYS A 119 -4.65 18.48 -11.99
N PRO A 120 -4.49 18.87 -10.71
CA PRO A 120 -5.29 19.97 -10.16
C PRO A 120 -5.10 21.19 -11.07
N LEU A 121 -6.19 21.92 -11.31
CA LEU A 121 -6.16 23.19 -12.03
C LEU A 121 -5.36 24.20 -11.20
N THR A 122 -4.04 24.09 -11.21
CA THR A 122 -3.14 25.13 -10.73
C THR A 122 -3.22 26.28 -11.72
N GLY A 123 -4.19 27.19 -11.52
CA GLY A 123 -4.08 28.57 -12.01
C GLY A 123 -5.27 29.21 -12.73
N SER A 124 -6.40 28.54 -13.01
CA SER A 124 -7.51 29.21 -13.73
C SER A 124 -8.65 29.68 -12.80
N ALA A 125 -8.30 30.37 -11.71
CA ALA A 125 -9.29 31.02 -10.83
C ALA A 125 -8.90 32.45 -10.40
N ARG A 126 -7.83 33.04 -10.97
CA ARG A 126 -7.51 34.46 -10.77
C ARG A 126 -7.20 35.17 -12.09
N LEU A 127 -8.18 35.20 -12.98
CA LEU A 127 -8.26 36.26 -14.00
C LEU A 127 -9.73 36.57 -14.33
N ARG A 128 -10.55 36.78 -13.29
CA ARG A 128 -11.90 37.35 -13.43
C ARG A 128 -12.17 38.36 -12.33
N LYS A 129 -11.35 39.42 -12.24
CA LYS A 129 -11.80 40.74 -11.75
C LYS A 129 -10.71 41.82 -11.91
N ALA A 130 -11.17 43.00 -12.33
CA ALA A 130 -10.48 44.28 -12.51
C ALA A 130 -9.62 44.39 -13.78
N GLY A 131 -9.93 45.26 -14.74
CA GLY A 131 -10.95 46.31 -14.84
C GLY A 131 -10.95 46.87 -16.26
#